data_AF-A0A1R1IAH8-F1
#
_entry.id   AF-A0A1R1IAH8-F1
#
_cell.length_a   1.000
_cell.length_b   1.000
_cell.length_c   1.000
_cell.angle_alpha   90.00
_cell.angle_beta   90.00
_cell.angle_gamma   90.00
#
_symmetry.space_group_name_H-M   'P 1'
#
loop_
_entity.id
_entity.type
_entity.pdbx_description
1 polymer ?
#
loop_
_entity_poly.entity_id
_entity_poly.type
_entity_poly.pdbx_seq_one_letter_code
_entity_poly.pdbx_strand_id
1 'polypeptide(L)'
;MDLSHEVRLVRSALLYADRVDLLSPPAAMLANIIAGTAQGGGFVLDVVNSLDDATLQHLSDGKDPTRLRGELQLMSSLASLPRAERRRRLGAEGSRQLSALSRQFRQVMDKSAADMGTAMQSVWERAGAPDLERAAAAGLLTIRGDLLDFNLPADQAVENFAAGLEKLMEDPTNHLMFDEQMGGLTRRLLEERPELQSSLTPHAKRATLGSGLAARLPAFPDAPMSAILEARNELEAPLGRYRRAVGQMSERLAAGPVDNPELATEIEDLWQDDVQPTLRQLSADLSASAFVPHLLGQLPADGKAWGGLASFGVSFLQVGVGALAELTQPAALAAGAGLVATSIGKAAKATIDNRQDARSHGLYYLLALNERLA
;
A
#
# COMPACT_ATOMS: atom_id res chain seq x y z
N MET A 1 7.57 -8.50 14.13
CA MET A 1 6.59 -8.31 13.05
C MET A 1 7.13 -7.27 12.11
N ASP A 2 7.02 -7.50 10.81
CA ASP A 2 7.44 -6.58 9.76
C ASP A 2 6.21 -6.34 8.88
N LEU A 3 5.90 -5.08 8.56
CA LEU A 3 4.79 -4.69 7.68
C LEU A 3 5.31 -4.19 6.32
N SER A 4 6.60 -4.37 6.01
CA SER A 4 7.20 -3.94 4.76
C SER A 4 6.49 -4.54 3.53
N HIS A 5 5.97 -5.76 3.66
CA HIS A 5 5.18 -6.40 2.61
C HIS A 5 3.84 -5.68 2.38
N GLU A 6 3.08 -5.45 3.45
CA GLU A 6 1.79 -4.74 3.43
C GLU A 6 1.95 -3.30 2.93
N VAL A 7 2.99 -2.60 3.39
CA VAL A 7 3.31 -1.25 2.95
C VAL A 7 3.56 -1.25 1.44
N ARG A 8 4.37 -2.17 0.92
CA ARG A 8 4.62 -2.27 -0.52
C ARG A 8 3.35 -2.57 -1.32
N LEU A 9 2.49 -3.45 -0.82
CA LEU A 9 1.23 -3.80 -1.46
C LEU A 9 0.23 -2.63 -1.47
N VAL A 10 0.13 -1.91 -0.35
CA VAL A 10 -0.70 -0.69 -0.26
C VAL A 10 -0.17 0.40 -1.18
N ARG A 11 1.16 0.62 -1.21
CA ARG A 11 1.79 1.59 -2.11
C ARG A 11 1.45 1.32 -3.58
N SER A 12 1.50 0.07 -4.03
CA SER A 12 1.18 -0.27 -5.42
C SER A 12 -0.32 -0.16 -5.69
N ALA A 13 -1.16 -0.60 -4.75
CA ALA A 13 -2.61 -0.50 -4.85
C ALA A 13 -3.09 0.96 -4.92
N LEU A 14 -2.50 1.88 -4.14
CA LEU A 14 -2.86 3.31 -4.15
C LEU A 14 -2.59 4.00 -5.49
N LEU A 15 -1.67 3.47 -6.30
CA LEU A 15 -1.36 3.99 -7.64
C LEU A 15 -2.35 3.52 -8.70
N TYR A 16 -3.26 2.60 -8.36
CA TYR A 16 -4.28 2.11 -9.27
C TYR A 16 -5.69 2.38 -8.76
N ALA A 17 -5.95 2.21 -7.46
CA ALA A 17 -7.28 2.25 -6.86
C ALA A 17 -7.69 3.64 -6.35
N ASP A 18 -9.01 3.86 -6.25
CA ASP A 18 -9.55 5.07 -5.64
C ASP A 18 -9.45 5.02 -4.11
N ARG A 19 -9.70 3.84 -3.54
CA ARG A 19 -9.56 3.52 -2.12
C ARG A 19 -9.03 2.10 -2.00
N VAL A 20 -8.31 1.84 -0.92
CA VAL A 20 -7.71 0.54 -0.61
C VAL A 20 -8.25 0.07 0.73
N ASP A 21 -8.82 -1.12 0.73
CA ASP A 21 -9.14 -1.85 1.96
C ASP A 21 -8.07 -2.92 2.16
N LEU A 22 -7.26 -2.78 3.20
CA LEU A 22 -6.21 -3.75 3.54
C LEU A 22 -6.79 -4.81 4.48
N LEU A 23 -6.86 -6.04 4.00
CA LEU A 23 -7.12 -7.22 4.80
C LEU A 23 -5.78 -7.89 5.13
N SER A 24 -5.24 -7.60 6.31
CA SER A 24 -3.96 -8.17 6.77
C SER A 24 -4.06 -8.57 8.25
N PRO A 25 -3.94 -9.88 8.58
CA PRO A 25 -3.88 -10.34 9.95
C PRO A 25 -2.82 -9.67 10.83
N PRO A 26 -1.55 -9.52 10.41
CA PRO A 26 -0.55 -8.85 11.22
C PRO A 26 -0.87 -7.35 11.42
N ALA A 27 -1.38 -6.66 10.40
CA ALA A 27 -1.78 -5.26 10.55
C ALA A 27 -2.98 -5.10 11.50
N ALA A 28 -3.99 -5.98 11.39
CA ALA A 28 -5.16 -5.98 12.26
C ALA A 28 -4.79 -6.29 13.72
N MET A 29 -3.93 -7.28 13.94
CA MET A 29 -3.45 -7.64 15.28
C MET A 29 -2.70 -6.48 15.94
N LEU A 30 -1.78 -5.85 15.22
CA LEU A 30 -1.03 -4.71 15.73
C LEU A 30 -1.94 -3.51 16.03
N ALA A 31 -2.88 -3.20 15.14
CA ALA A 31 -3.87 -2.14 15.35
C ALA A 31 -4.72 -2.40 16.61
N ASN A 32 -5.16 -3.65 16.82
CA ASN A 32 -5.94 -4.04 18.00
C ASN A 32 -5.11 -3.95 19.29
N ILE A 33 -3.83 -4.32 19.27
CA ILE A 33 -2.95 -4.20 20.45
C ILE A 33 -2.70 -2.73 20.81
N ILE A 34 -2.47 -1.86 19.82
CA ILE A 34 -2.30 -0.42 20.05
C ILE A 34 -3.59 0.19 20.61
N ALA A 35 -4.74 -0.12 20.01
CA ALA A 35 -6.04 0.34 20.50
C ALA A 35 -6.36 -0.18 21.90
N GLY A 36 -5.98 -1.42 22.22
CA GLY A 36 -6.18 -2.04 23.52
C GLY A 36 -5.25 -1.48 24.60
N THR A 37 -3.97 -1.28 24.31
CA THR A 37 -3.02 -0.69 25.26
C THR A 37 -3.37 0.75 25.64
N ALA A 38 -3.97 1.51 24.72
CA ALA A 38 -4.50 2.85 25.00
C ALA A 38 -5.67 2.85 26.02
N GLN A 39 -6.34 1.69 26.22
CA GLN A 39 -7.43 1.53 27.18
C GLN A 39 -6.96 1.17 28.60
N GLY A 40 -5.65 0.96 28.81
CA GLY A 40 -5.02 0.76 30.13
C GLY A 40 -4.93 -0.70 30.59
N GLY A 41 -4.63 -0.94 31.88
CA GLY A 41 -4.31 -2.26 32.42
C GLY A 41 -5.41 -3.33 32.33
N GLY A 42 -6.65 -2.97 31.99
CA GLY A 42 -7.75 -3.92 31.74
C GLY A 42 -7.52 -4.79 30.50
N PHE A 43 -6.96 -4.21 29.44
CA PHE A 43 -6.65 -4.92 28.20
C PHE A 43 -5.69 -6.08 28.41
N VAL A 44 -4.65 -5.90 29.24
CA VAL A 44 -3.66 -6.97 29.50
C VAL A 44 -4.32 -8.14 30.23
N LEU A 45 -5.29 -7.87 31.10
CA LEU A 45 -6.09 -8.90 31.76
C LEU A 45 -6.98 -9.64 30.76
N ASP A 46 -7.59 -8.92 29.81
CA ASP A 46 -8.42 -9.51 28.76
C ASP A 46 -7.59 -10.40 27.82
N VAL A 47 -6.40 -9.94 27.42
CA VAL A 47 -5.45 -10.75 26.64
C VAL A 47 -5.04 -12.00 27.41
N VAL A 48 -4.65 -11.89 28.68
CA VAL A 48 -4.27 -13.07 29.49
C VAL A 48 -5.43 -14.06 29.63
N ASN A 49 -6.66 -13.57 29.69
CA ASN A 49 -7.84 -14.42 29.75
C ASN A 49 -8.22 -15.04 28.39
N SER A 50 -7.85 -14.42 27.26
CA SER A 50 -8.15 -14.94 25.92
C SER A 50 -7.14 -15.98 25.41
N LEU A 51 -5.92 -16.02 25.98
CA LEU A 51 -4.91 -17.02 25.65
C LEU A 51 -5.33 -18.42 26.10
N ASP A 52 -4.98 -19.43 25.30
CA ASP A 52 -5.19 -20.85 25.63
C ASP A 52 -4.22 -21.35 26.72
N ASP A 53 -4.50 -22.53 27.27
CA ASP A 53 -3.72 -23.11 28.36
C ASP A 53 -2.27 -23.41 27.94
N ALA A 54 -2.07 -23.84 26.69
CA ALA A 54 -0.76 -24.14 26.14
C ALA A 54 0.13 -22.89 26.05
N THR A 55 -0.42 -21.79 25.56
CA THR A 55 0.30 -20.51 25.44
C THR A 55 0.57 -19.89 26.80
N LEU A 56 -0.40 -19.95 27.73
CA LEU A 56 -0.20 -19.46 29.10
C LEU A 56 0.83 -20.29 29.88
N GLN A 57 0.89 -21.60 29.66
CA GLN A 57 1.89 -22.46 30.30
C GLN A 57 3.31 -22.11 29.84
N HIS A 58 3.46 -21.72 28.57
CA HIS A 58 4.73 -21.23 28.03
C HIS A 58 5.13 -19.87 28.61
N LEU A 59 4.18 -18.95 28.76
CA LEU A 59 4.42 -17.59 29.28
C LEU A 59 4.58 -17.51 30.80
N SER A 60 4.09 -18.51 31.54
CA SER A 60 4.09 -18.51 33.01
C SER A 60 5.24 -19.30 33.63
N ASP A 61 6.30 -19.59 32.85
CA ASP A 61 7.44 -20.43 33.23
C ASP A 61 7.00 -21.81 33.76
N GLY A 62 5.99 -22.43 33.12
CA GLY A 62 5.51 -23.77 33.45
C GLY A 62 4.56 -23.85 34.66
N LYS A 63 4.03 -22.74 35.16
CA LYS A 63 2.96 -22.75 36.17
C LYS A 63 1.64 -23.24 35.57
N ASP A 64 0.79 -23.83 36.42
CA ASP A 64 -0.52 -24.32 36.02
C ASP A 64 -1.44 -23.13 35.60
N PRO A 65 -1.82 -23.03 34.31
CA PRO A 65 -2.60 -21.92 33.79
C PRO A 65 -4.00 -21.83 34.42
N THR A 66 -4.58 -22.97 34.81
CA THR A 66 -5.89 -23.04 35.47
C THR A 66 -5.86 -22.37 36.83
N ARG A 67 -4.79 -22.61 37.60
CA ARG A 67 -4.57 -21.94 38.90
C ARG A 67 -4.37 -20.44 38.73
N LEU A 68 -3.58 -20.03 37.75
CA LEU A 68 -3.32 -18.61 37.48
C LEU A 68 -4.63 -17.85 37.17
N ARG A 69 -5.46 -18.39 36.26
CA ARG A 69 -6.76 -17.78 35.95
C ARG A 69 -7.70 -17.77 37.17
N GLY A 70 -7.74 -18.85 37.94
CA GLY A 70 -8.54 -18.95 39.15
C GLY A 70 -8.15 -17.92 40.22
N GLU A 71 -6.85 -17.71 40.42
CA GLU A 71 -6.33 -16.70 41.35
C GLU A 71 -6.66 -15.27 40.88
N LEU A 72 -6.51 -14.99 39.58
CA LEU A 72 -6.86 -13.68 39.00
C LEU A 72 -8.37 -13.39 39.09
N GLN A 73 -9.23 -14.38 38.82
CA GLN A 73 -10.68 -14.27 38.94
C GLN A 73 -11.13 -14.09 40.40
N LEU A 74 -10.51 -14.80 41.33
CA LEU A 74 -10.81 -14.65 42.76
C LEU A 74 -10.37 -13.28 43.27
N MET A 75 -9.21 -12.79 42.83
CA MET A 75 -8.74 -11.45 43.16
C MET A 75 -9.64 -10.36 42.57
N SER A 76 -10.07 -10.49 41.31
CA SER A 76 -10.93 -9.51 40.64
C SER A 76 -12.33 -9.46 41.26
N SER A 77 -12.93 -10.62 41.55
CA SER A 77 -14.26 -10.71 42.18
C SER A 77 -14.26 -10.15 43.61
N LEU A 78 -13.21 -10.38 44.40
CA LEU A 78 -13.10 -9.77 45.73
C LEU A 78 -12.80 -8.27 45.67
N ALA A 79 -12.06 -7.81 44.65
CA ALA A 79 -11.74 -6.40 44.46
C ALA A 79 -12.95 -5.58 43.97
N SER A 80 -13.88 -6.19 43.24
CA SER A 80 -15.11 -5.54 42.74
C SER A 80 -16.20 -5.38 43.81
N LEU A 81 -16.15 -6.16 44.90
CA LEU A 81 -17.13 -6.05 45.99
C LEU A 81 -17.12 -4.65 46.65
N PRO A 82 -18.29 -4.10 47.03
CA PRO A 82 -18.39 -2.88 47.80
C PRO A 82 -17.56 -2.96 49.10
N ARG A 83 -16.93 -1.86 49.49
CA ARG A 83 -16.00 -1.80 50.63
C ARG A 83 -16.60 -2.37 51.92
N ALA A 84 -17.89 -2.13 52.17
CA ALA A 84 -18.60 -2.63 53.35
C ALA A 84 -18.70 -4.17 53.36
N GLU A 85 -19.01 -4.78 52.21
CA GLU A 85 -19.13 -6.22 52.09
C GLU A 85 -17.77 -6.92 52.11
N ARG A 86 -16.77 -6.30 51.49
CA ARG A 86 -15.38 -6.75 51.54
C ARG A 86 -14.85 -6.81 52.97
N ARG A 87 -15.16 -5.78 53.78
CA ARG A 87 -14.84 -5.75 55.21
C ARG A 87 -15.58 -6.82 56.02
N ARG A 88 -16.82 -7.14 55.65
CA ARG A 88 -17.60 -8.19 56.31
C ARG A 88 -17.01 -9.58 56.09
N ARG A 89 -16.51 -9.86 54.87
CA ARG A 89 -15.94 -11.18 54.51
C ARG A 89 -14.49 -11.37 54.95
N LEU A 90 -13.66 -10.33 54.84
CA LEU A 90 -12.20 -10.42 55.06
C LEU A 90 -11.72 -9.74 56.34
N GLY A 91 -12.62 -9.10 57.10
CA GLY A 91 -12.27 -8.23 58.20
C GLY A 91 -11.67 -6.88 57.75
N ALA A 92 -11.41 -6.00 58.72
CA ALA A 92 -10.88 -4.66 58.46
C ALA A 92 -9.45 -4.68 57.91
N GLU A 93 -8.62 -5.61 58.40
CA GLU A 93 -7.21 -5.76 58.01
C GLU A 93 -7.07 -6.45 56.65
N GLY A 94 -7.77 -7.57 56.43
CA GLY A 94 -7.80 -8.26 55.14
C GLY A 94 -8.36 -7.38 54.01
N SER A 95 -9.38 -6.57 54.31
CA SER A 95 -9.89 -5.57 53.33
C SER A 95 -8.85 -4.50 52.97
N ARG A 96 -8.02 -4.05 53.93
CA ARG A 96 -6.93 -3.08 53.67
C ARG A 96 -5.81 -3.72 52.85
N GLN A 97 -5.38 -4.94 53.21
CA GLN A 97 -4.35 -5.69 52.49
C GLN A 97 -4.76 -5.98 51.05
N LEU A 98 -5.98 -6.49 50.82
CA LEU A 98 -6.49 -6.72 49.47
C LEU A 98 -6.61 -5.42 48.66
N SER A 99 -7.00 -4.31 49.30
CA SER A 99 -7.05 -3.00 48.62
C SER A 99 -5.66 -2.48 48.28
N ALA A 100 -4.64 -2.75 49.09
CA ALA A 100 -3.25 -2.42 48.80
C ALA A 100 -2.70 -3.29 47.65
N LEU A 101 -2.88 -4.62 47.72
CA LEU A 101 -2.50 -5.56 46.67
C LEU A 101 -3.17 -5.23 45.34
N SER A 102 -4.48 -4.95 45.34
CA SER A 102 -5.19 -4.60 44.09
C SER A 102 -4.74 -3.27 43.47
N ARG A 103 -4.25 -2.32 44.29
CA ARG A 103 -3.68 -1.06 43.79
C ARG A 103 -2.27 -1.28 43.24
N GLN A 104 -1.45 -2.05 43.95
CA GLN A 104 -0.11 -2.40 43.48
C GLN A 104 -0.18 -3.23 42.20
N PHE A 105 -1.08 -4.20 42.14
CA PHE A 105 -1.34 -5.00 40.93
C PHE A 105 -1.77 -4.10 39.78
N ARG A 106 -2.77 -3.23 39.97
CA ARG A 106 -3.15 -2.25 38.94
C ARG A 106 -2.00 -1.36 38.50
N GLN A 107 -1.21 -0.83 39.43
CA GLN A 107 -0.06 0.00 39.10
C GLN A 107 1.00 -0.76 38.28
N VAL A 108 1.26 -2.02 38.61
CA VAL A 108 2.15 -2.89 37.82
C VAL A 108 1.56 -3.12 36.44
N MET A 109 0.27 -3.47 36.35
CA MET A 109 -0.40 -3.71 35.07
C MET A 109 -0.47 -2.46 34.19
N ASP A 110 -0.76 -1.30 34.76
CA ASP A 110 -0.79 -0.01 34.05
C ASP A 110 0.61 0.36 33.55
N LYS A 111 1.64 0.15 34.38
CA LYS A 111 3.03 0.35 33.96
C LYS A 111 3.41 -0.64 32.86
N SER A 112 3.09 -1.92 33.00
CA SER A 112 3.33 -2.93 31.97
C SER A 112 2.58 -2.63 30.67
N ALA A 113 1.34 -2.13 30.74
CA ALA A 113 0.58 -1.70 29.57
C ALA A 113 1.23 -0.48 28.89
N ALA A 114 1.74 0.48 29.67
CA ALA A 114 2.45 1.65 29.14
C ALA A 114 3.81 1.28 28.51
N ASP A 115 4.58 0.42 29.19
CA ASP A 115 5.87 -0.10 28.69
C ASP A 115 5.65 -0.94 27.42
N MET A 116 4.62 -1.80 27.41
CA MET A 116 4.22 -2.59 26.24
C MET A 116 3.71 -1.69 25.11
N GLY A 117 2.91 -0.67 25.41
CA GLY A 117 2.47 0.33 24.44
C GLY A 117 3.63 1.07 23.80
N THR A 118 4.63 1.49 24.58
CA THR A 118 5.84 2.16 24.07
C THR A 118 6.68 1.22 23.21
N ALA A 119 6.89 -0.03 23.67
CA ALA A 119 7.61 -1.04 22.92
C ALA A 119 6.88 -1.35 21.59
N MET A 120 5.56 -1.51 21.63
CA MET A 120 4.74 -1.82 20.47
C MET A 120 4.67 -0.64 19.51
N GLN A 121 4.60 0.59 19.98
CA GLN A 121 4.73 1.80 19.17
C GLN A 121 6.07 1.83 18.43
N SER A 122 7.17 1.47 19.10
CA SER A 122 8.48 1.38 18.45
C SER A 122 8.55 0.27 17.40
N VAL A 123 7.82 -0.83 17.58
CA VAL A 123 7.71 -1.93 16.60
C VAL A 123 6.85 -1.47 15.43
N TRP A 124 5.74 -0.79 15.70
CA TRP A 124 4.82 -0.22 14.74
C TRP A 124 5.52 0.78 13.81
N GLU A 125 6.25 1.73 14.39
CA GLU A 125 7.06 2.70 13.65
C GLU A 125 8.10 2.03 12.76
N ARG A 126 8.86 1.07 13.31
CA ARG A 126 9.91 0.35 12.57
C ARG A 126 9.36 -0.61 11.52
N ALA A 127 8.15 -1.13 11.70
CA ALA A 127 7.51 -2.04 10.76
C ALA A 127 7.01 -1.33 9.49
N GLY A 128 7.03 0.00 9.44
CA GLY A 128 6.54 0.78 8.29
C GLY A 128 5.10 1.29 8.44
N ALA A 129 4.50 1.13 9.62
CA ALA A 129 3.14 1.58 9.86
C ALA A 129 2.88 3.10 9.71
N PRO A 130 3.85 4.02 9.94
CA PRO A 130 3.62 5.45 9.69
C PRO A 130 3.20 5.76 8.25
N ASP A 131 3.59 4.93 7.29
CA ASP A 131 3.12 5.06 5.91
C ASP A 131 1.67 4.61 5.75
N LEU A 132 1.26 3.54 6.42
CA LEU A 132 -0.14 3.10 6.44
C LEU A 132 -1.03 4.14 7.12
N GLU A 133 -0.59 4.70 8.26
CA GLU A 133 -1.30 5.78 8.95
C GLU A 133 -1.46 7.01 8.07
N ARG A 134 -0.43 7.38 7.30
CA ARG A 134 -0.51 8.52 6.38
C ARG A 134 -1.54 8.28 5.28
N ALA A 135 -1.58 7.09 4.70
CA ALA A 135 -2.59 6.72 3.71
C ALA A 135 -4.01 6.68 4.30
N ALA A 136 -4.15 6.19 5.54
CA ALA A 136 -5.41 6.17 6.27
C ALA A 136 -5.90 7.58 6.62
N ALA A 137 -5.01 8.46 7.08
CA ALA A 137 -5.31 9.86 7.38
C ALA A 137 -5.74 10.65 6.14
N ALA A 138 -5.25 10.26 4.95
CA ALA A 138 -5.71 10.81 3.68
C ALA A 138 -7.10 10.28 3.23
N GLY A 139 -7.70 9.34 3.98
CA GLY A 139 -8.98 8.72 3.65
C GLY A 139 -8.91 7.73 2.47
N LEU A 140 -7.71 7.23 2.16
CA LEU A 140 -7.45 6.36 1.01
C LEU A 140 -7.18 4.91 1.40
N LEU A 141 -6.90 4.64 2.68
CA LEU A 141 -6.68 3.31 3.23
C LEU A 141 -7.63 3.03 4.40
N THR A 142 -8.29 1.88 4.37
CA THR A 142 -8.99 1.29 5.52
C THR A 142 -8.31 -0.01 5.89
N ILE A 143 -7.90 -0.20 7.15
CA ILE A 143 -7.42 -1.51 7.63
C ILE A 143 -8.64 -2.29 8.14
N ARG A 144 -8.99 -3.39 7.48
CA ARG A 144 -10.16 -4.23 7.78
C ARG A 144 -9.84 -5.22 8.90
N GLY A 145 -9.84 -4.71 10.14
CA GLY A 145 -9.74 -5.54 11.35
C GLY A 145 -11.06 -6.20 11.77
N ASP A 146 -12.18 -5.75 11.21
CA ASP A 146 -13.54 -6.25 11.49
C ASP A 146 -13.74 -7.71 11.07
N LEU A 147 -13.00 -8.16 10.06
CA LEU A 147 -13.06 -9.54 9.56
C LEU A 147 -12.24 -10.52 10.39
N LEU A 148 -11.44 -10.03 11.34
CA LEU A 148 -10.54 -10.81 12.18
C LEU A 148 -10.84 -10.52 13.66
N ASP A 149 -11.86 -11.20 14.19
CA ASP A 149 -12.20 -11.13 15.60
C ASP A 149 -11.41 -12.17 16.40
N PHE A 150 -10.31 -11.72 16.99
CA PHE A 150 -9.43 -12.54 17.83
C PHE A 150 -10.05 -12.93 19.19
N ASN A 151 -11.25 -12.45 19.51
CA ASN A 151 -11.95 -12.84 20.73
C ASN A 151 -12.81 -14.10 20.53
N LEU A 152 -13.00 -14.54 19.28
CA LEU A 152 -13.77 -15.73 18.98
C LEU A 152 -12.93 -17.00 19.13
N PRO A 153 -13.56 -18.14 19.44
CA PRO A 153 -12.91 -19.44 19.29
C PRO A 153 -12.36 -19.61 17.87
N ALA A 154 -11.21 -20.28 17.74
CA ALA A 154 -10.48 -20.39 16.47
C ALA A 154 -11.37 -20.82 15.29
N ASP A 155 -12.23 -21.83 15.48
CA ASP A 155 -13.13 -22.33 14.44
C ASP A 155 -14.13 -21.26 13.98
N GLN A 156 -14.70 -20.49 14.91
CA GLN A 156 -15.63 -19.40 14.60
C GLN A 156 -14.93 -18.19 13.97
N ALA A 157 -13.69 -17.91 14.37
CA ALA A 157 -12.88 -16.86 13.76
C ALA A 157 -12.58 -17.18 12.29
N VAL A 158 -12.29 -18.44 11.98
CA VAL A 158 -12.08 -18.91 10.61
C VAL A 158 -13.36 -18.82 9.79
N GLU A 159 -14.50 -19.26 10.34
CA GLU A 159 -15.79 -19.15 9.66
C GLU A 159 -16.17 -17.69 9.37
N ASN A 160 -15.99 -16.79 10.33
CA ASN A 160 -16.27 -15.36 10.14
C ASN A 160 -15.35 -14.72 9.10
N PHE A 161 -14.07 -15.09 9.10
CA PHE A 161 -13.13 -14.63 8.09
C PHE A 161 -13.51 -15.12 6.68
N ALA A 162 -13.86 -16.40 6.55
CA ALA A 162 -14.29 -17.00 5.29
C ALA A 162 -15.57 -16.33 4.76
N ALA A 163 -16.58 -16.14 5.61
CA ALA A 163 -17.82 -15.45 5.26
C ALA A 163 -17.57 -13.98 4.86
N GLY A 164 -16.62 -13.31 5.53
CA GLY A 164 -16.17 -11.97 5.16
C GLY A 164 -15.54 -11.91 3.79
N LEU A 165 -14.64 -12.85 3.49
CA LEU A 165 -13.97 -12.97 2.19
C LEU A 165 -14.98 -13.30 1.07
N GLU A 166 -15.91 -14.22 1.31
CA GLU A 166 -16.99 -14.55 0.37
C GLU A 166 -17.80 -13.29 0.02
N LYS A 167 -18.23 -12.53 1.03
CA LYS A 167 -18.96 -11.27 0.81
C LYS A 167 -18.17 -10.24 0.00
N LEU A 168 -16.86 -10.17 0.20
CA LEU A 168 -15.99 -9.28 -0.59
C LEU A 168 -15.88 -9.73 -2.04
N MET A 169 -15.89 -11.05 -2.29
CA MET A 169 -15.83 -11.65 -3.63
C MET A 169 -17.16 -11.57 -4.39
N GLU A 170 -18.28 -11.60 -3.67
CA GLU A 170 -19.62 -11.46 -4.25
C GLU A 170 -19.90 -10.05 -4.77
N ASP A 171 -19.31 -9.02 -4.14
CA ASP A 171 -19.51 -7.64 -4.54
C ASP A 171 -18.74 -7.31 -5.84
N PRO A 172 -19.42 -7.05 -6.96
CA PRO A 172 -18.79 -6.82 -8.26
C PRO A 172 -18.08 -5.47 -8.34
N THR A 173 -18.23 -4.61 -7.34
CA THR A 173 -17.51 -3.33 -7.30
C THR A 173 -16.11 -3.47 -6.70
N ASN A 174 -15.85 -4.58 -6.01
CA ASN A 174 -14.56 -4.84 -5.36
C ASN A 174 -13.52 -5.34 -6.36
N HIS A 175 -12.34 -4.72 -6.30
CA HIS A 175 -11.19 -5.07 -7.10
C HIS A 175 -10.14 -5.71 -6.19
N LEU A 176 -10.35 -7.00 -5.90
CA LEU A 176 -9.53 -7.72 -4.93
C LEU A 176 -8.14 -8.04 -5.50
N MET A 177 -7.13 -7.74 -4.70
CA MET A 177 -5.75 -8.16 -4.93
C MET A 177 -5.38 -9.19 -3.88
N PHE A 178 -4.71 -10.25 -4.30
CA PHE A 178 -4.31 -11.34 -3.42
C PHE A 178 -2.78 -11.39 -3.36
N ASP A 179 -2.24 -11.43 -2.15
CA ASP A 179 -0.87 -11.87 -1.94
C ASP A 179 -0.80 -13.41 -1.98
N GLU A 180 0.40 -13.96 -1.82
CA GLU A 180 0.61 -15.42 -1.86
C GLU A 180 -0.23 -16.15 -0.79
N GLN A 181 -0.33 -15.59 0.42
CA GLN A 181 -1.04 -16.20 1.53
C GLN A 181 -2.57 -16.20 1.31
N MET A 182 -3.13 -15.04 0.98
CA MET A 182 -4.55 -14.87 0.68
C MET A 182 -4.95 -15.56 -0.61
N GLY A 183 -4.05 -15.68 -1.57
CA GLY A 183 -4.29 -16.40 -2.80
C GLY A 183 -4.45 -17.91 -2.58
N GLY A 184 -3.63 -18.50 -1.70
CA GLY A 184 -3.79 -19.90 -1.28
C GLY A 184 -5.13 -20.17 -0.60
N LEU A 185 -5.58 -19.26 0.28
CA LEU A 185 -6.88 -19.36 0.94
C LEU A 185 -8.04 -19.19 -0.05
N THR A 186 -7.95 -18.19 -0.93
CA THR A 186 -8.97 -17.91 -1.94
C THR A 186 -9.11 -19.08 -2.92
N ARG A 187 -8.00 -19.75 -3.28
CA ARG A 187 -8.04 -20.95 -4.14
C ARG A 187 -8.90 -22.05 -3.53
N ARG A 188 -8.70 -22.35 -2.25
CA ARG A 188 -9.50 -23.36 -1.54
C ARG A 188 -10.98 -22.97 -1.48
N LEU A 189 -11.27 -21.69 -1.21
CA LEU A 189 -12.64 -21.19 -1.22
C LEU A 189 -13.30 -21.34 -2.61
N LEU A 190 -12.56 -21.09 -3.68
CA LEU A 190 -13.04 -21.27 -5.05
C LEU A 190 -13.19 -22.73 -5.46
N GLU A 191 -12.38 -23.66 -4.91
CA GLU A 191 -12.58 -25.10 -5.09
C GLU A 191 -13.91 -25.56 -4.48
N GLU A 192 -14.31 -24.98 -3.35
CA GLU A 192 -15.58 -25.27 -2.68
C GLU A 192 -16.78 -24.51 -3.31
N ARG A 193 -16.54 -23.31 -3.85
CA ARG A 193 -17.57 -22.39 -4.39
C ARG A 193 -17.17 -21.86 -5.78
N PRO A 194 -17.17 -22.71 -6.81
CA PRO A 194 -16.69 -22.35 -8.15
C PRO A 194 -17.50 -21.23 -8.83
N GLU A 195 -18.75 -21.01 -8.42
CA GLU A 195 -19.60 -19.94 -8.94
C GLU A 195 -19.03 -18.53 -8.70
N LEU A 196 -18.27 -18.33 -7.61
CA LEU A 196 -17.65 -17.05 -7.26
C LEU A 196 -16.54 -16.67 -8.25
N GLN A 197 -15.94 -17.64 -8.93
CA GLN A 197 -14.82 -17.42 -9.85
C GLN A 197 -15.18 -16.47 -10.99
N SER A 198 -16.39 -16.62 -11.54
CA SER A 198 -16.84 -15.85 -12.70
C SER A 198 -17.00 -14.35 -12.39
N SER A 199 -17.49 -14.02 -11.19
CA SER A 199 -17.66 -12.64 -10.72
C SER A 199 -16.32 -12.00 -10.33
N LEU A 200 -15.48 -12.74 -9.60
CA LEU A 200 -14.20 -12.26 -9.10
C LEU A 200 -13.21 -11.96 -10.23
N THR A 201 -13.18 -12.82 -11.25
CA THR A 201 -12.03 -12.92 -12.16
C THR A 201 -11.69 -11.61 -12.89
N PRO A 202 -12.65 -10.93 -13.55
CA PRO A 202 -12.34 -9.73 -14.33
C PRO A 202 -11.75 -8.60 -13.47
N HIS A 203 -12.32 -8.37 -12.29
CA HIS A 203 -11.92 -7.27 -11.42
C HIS A 203 -10.59 -7.54 -10.72
N ALA A 204 -10.37 -8.77 -10.27
CA ALA A 204 -9.11 -9.16 -9.67
C ALA A 204 -7.95 -9.14 -10.69
N LYS A 205 -8.18 -9.57 -11.95
CA LYS A 205 -7.16 -9.45 -13.00
C LYS A 205 -6.76 -8.00 -13.24
N ARG A 206 -7.74 -7.09 -13.32
CA ARG A 206 -7.49 -5.65 -13.52
C ARG A 206 -6.72 -5.04 -12.36
N ALA A 207 -7.09 -5.38 -11.12
CA ALA A 207 -6.43 -4.89 -9.92
C ALA A 207 -4.96 -5.34 -9.87
N THR A 208 -4.73 -6.65 -10.04
CA THR A 208 -3.39 -7.23 -10.01
C THR A 208 -2.52 -6.70 -11.15
N LEU A 209 -3.06 -6.59 -12.37
CA LEU A 209 -2.33 -6.05 -13.51
C LEU A 209 -1.99 -4.58 -13.32
N GLY A 210 -2.98 -3.73 -12.98
CA GLY A 210 -2.78 -2.30 -12.83
C GLY A 210 -1.75 -1.94 -11.76
N SER A 211 -1.91 -2.51 -10.57
CA SER A 211 -0.94 -2.31 -9.49
C SER A 211 0.41 -2.97 -9.79
N GLY A 212 0.42 -4.13 -10.46
CA GLY A 212 1.62 -4.88 -10.80
C GLY A 212 2.50 -4.21 -11.87
N LEU A 213 1.90 -3.48 -12.81
CA LEU A 213 2.63 -2.65 -13.78
C LEU A 213 3.22 -1.40 -13.11
N ALA A 214 2.46 -0.74 -12.22
CA ALA A 214 2.97 0.40 -11.46
C ALA A 214 4.14 -0.01 -10.54
N ALA A 215 4.06 -1.20 -9.94
CA ALA A 215 5.11 -1.73 -9.07
C ALA A 215 6.44 -2.03 -9.79
N ARG A 216 6.43 -2.14 -11.12
CA ARG A 216 7.62 -2.38 -11.95
C ARG A 216 8.34 -1.10 -12.38
N LEU A 217 7.78 0.07 -12.07
CA LEU A 217 8.44 1.33 -12.40
C LEU A 217 9.76 1.41 -11.61
N PRO A 218 10.89 1.77 -12.24
CA PRO A 218 12.19 1.85 -11.56
C PRO A 218 12.18 2.76 -10.32
N ALA A 219 11.42 3.84 -10.34
CA ALA A 219 11.33 4.78 -9.23
C ALA A 219 10.41 4.32 -8.08
N PHE A 220 9.61 3.26 -8.27
CA PHE A 220 8.58 2.86 -7.32
C PHE A 220 9.08 2.13 -6.06
N PRO A 221 10.02 1.15 -6.12
CA PRO A 221 10.38 0.32 -4.97
C PRO A 221 10.73 1.12 -3.71
N ASP A 222 11.40 2.25 -3.89
CA ASP A 222 11.90 3.10 -2.82
C ASP A 222 11.08 4.39 -2.62
N ALA A 223 10.00 4.59 -3.39
CA ALA A 223 9.18 5.80 -3.32
C ALA A 223 8.52 5.96 -1.94
N PRO A 224 8.67 7.10 -1.26
CA PRO A 224 8.02 7.34 0.02
C PRO A 224 6.51 7.49 -0.17
N MET A 225 5.72 7.09 0.84
CA MET A 225 4.26 7.17 0.77
C MET A 225 3.76 8.60 0.47
N SER A 226 4.44 9.64 0.96
CA SER A 226 4.07 11.03 0.65
C SER A 226 4.14 11.35 -0.85
N ALA A 227 5.17 10.89 -1.55
CA ALA A 227 5.33 11.09 -2.99
C ALA A 227 4.26 10.33 -3.78
N ILE A 228 3.88 9.13 -3.31
CA ILE A 228 2.78 8.35 -3.91
C ILE A 228 1.45 9.10 -3.80
N LEU A 229 1.15 9.63 -2.61
CA LEU A 229 -0.08 10.40 -2.38
C LEU A 229 -0.13 11.68 -3.21
N GLU A 230 1.00 12.39 -3.33
CA GLU A 230 1.11 13.59 -4.16
C GLU A 230 0.95 13.26 -5.64
N ALA A 231 1.71 12.29 -6.16
CA ALA A 231 1.63 11.85 -7.54
C ALA A 231 0.22 11.39 -7.92
N ARG A 232 -0.48 10.68 -7.02
CA ARG A 232 -1.87 10.27 -7.23
C ARG A 232 -2.80 11.47 -7.44
N ASN A 233 -2.67 12.51 -6.62
CA ASN A 233 -3.49 13.71 -6.72
C ASN A 233 -3.21 14.48 -8.03
N GLU A 234 -1.95 14.59 -8.43
CA GLU A 234 -1.57 15.27 -9.68
C GLU A 234 -1.97 14.49 -10.93
N LEU A 235 -1.96 13.16 -10.86
CA LEU A 235 -2.19 12.24 -11.97
C LEU A 235 -3.61 11.64 -11.99
N GLU A 236 -4.55 12.22 -11.25
CA GLU A 236 -5.95 11.78 -11.23
C GLU A 236 -6.58 11.76 -12.64
N ALA A 237 -6.34 12.80 -13.44
CA ALA A 237 -6.87 12.90 -14.79
C ALA A 237 -6.36 11.81 -15.78
N PRO A 238 -5.05 11.51 -15.85
CA PRO A 238 -4.56 10.40 -16.67
C PRO A 238 -4.88 9.00 -16.11
N LEU A 239 -5.12 8.85 -14.80
CA LEU A 239 -5.41 7.55 -14.16
C LEU A 239 -6.63 6.85 -14.77
N GLY A 240 -7.70 7.57 -15.10
CA GLY A 240 -8.88 6.97 -15.74
C GLY A 240 -8.58 6.33 -17.11
N ARG A 241 -7.67 6.91 -17.89
CA ARG A 241 -7.23 6.34 -19.18
C ARG A 241 -6.35 5.12 -18.96
N TYR A 242 -5.52 5.16 -17.94
CA TYR A 242 -4.71 4.01 -17.54
C TYR A 242 -5.57 2.81 -17.13
N ARG A 243 -6.58 3.02 -16.27
CA ARG A 243 -7.52 1.95 -15.87
C ARG A 243 -8.22 1.31 -17.07
N ARG A 244 -8.59 2.11 -18.08
CA ARG A 244 -9.19 1.61 -19.32
C ARG A 244 -8.21 0.76 -20.12
N ALA A 245 -6.96 1.21 -20.26
CA ALA A 245 -5.91 0.45 -20.95
C ALA A 245 -5.62 -0.87 -20.23
N VAL A 246 -5.51 -0.85 -18.90
CA VAL A 246 -5.38 -2.06 -18.06
C VAL A 246 -6.56 -3.01 -18.26
N GLY A 247 -7.79 -2.49 -18.35
CA GLY A 247 -8.97 -3.29 -18.69
C GLY A 247 -8.80 -4.07 -19.98
N GLN A 248 -8.37 -3.41 -21.05
CA GLN A 248 -8.14 -4.03 -22.36
C GLN A 248 -6.97 -5.02 -22.35
N MET A 249 -5.90 -4.72 -21.62
CA MET A 249 -4.75 -5.62 -21.48
C MET A 249 -5.11 -6.86 -20.67
N SER A 250 -5.92 -6.72 -19.62
CA SER A 250 -6.32 -7.83 -18.74
C SER A 250 -7.13 -8.91 -19.45
N GLU A 251 -7.82 -8.57 -20.55
CA GLU A 251 -8.57 -9.51 -21.38
C GLU A 251 -7.64 -10.46 -22.17
N ARG A 252 -6.37 -10.10 -22.35
CA ARG A 252 -5.36 -10.92 -23.05
C ARG A 252 -4.68 -11.94 -22.14
N LEU A 253 -4.78 -11.75 -20.82
CA LEU A 253 -4.14 -12.62 -19.84
C LEU A 253 -4.87 -13.95 -19.76
N ALA A 254 -4.13 -15.04 -19.96
CA ALA A 254 -4.68 -16.39 -19.87
C ALA A 254 -4.80 -16.83 -18.41
N ALA A 255 -3.77 -16.53 -17.61
CA ALA A 255 -3.70 -16.84 -16.19
C ALA A 255 -4.90 -16.29 -15.41
N GLY A 256 -5.43 -17.11 -14.49
CA GLY A 256 -6.43 -16.67 -13.50
C GLY A 256 -5.85 -15.65 -12.51
N PRO A 257 -6.70 -14.87 -11.81
CA PRO A 257 -6.26 -13.79 -10.93
C PRO A 257 -5.84 -14.22 -9.52
N VAL A 258 -6.14 -15.47 -9.14
CA VAL A 258 -5.87 -15.98 -7.79
C VAL A 258 -4.58 -16.79 -7.84
N ASP A 259 -3.52 -16.24 -7.23
CA ASP A 259 -2.19 -16.83 -7.04
C ASP A 259 -1.77 -17.73 -8.19
N ASN A 260 -1.38 -17.11 -9.29
CA ASN A 260 -0.79 -17.83 -10.39
C ASN A 260 0.64 -17.30 -10.60
N PRO A 261 1.70 -18.07 -10.32
CA PRO A 261 3.06 -17.69 -10.73
C PRO A 261 3.13 -17.42 -12.25
N GLU A 262 2.24 -18.03 -13.04
CA GLU A 262 2.06 -17.71 -14.46
C GLU A 262 1.52 -16.29 -14.65
N LEU A 263 0.65 -15.75 -13.78
CA LEU A 263 0.20 -14.36 -13.86
C LEU A 263 1.35 -13.38 -13.61
N ALA A 264 2.21 -13.65 -12.62
CA ALA A 264 3.38 -12.81 -12.38
C ALA A 264 4.33 -12.79 -13.59
N THR A 265 4.49 -13.95 -14.25
CA THR A 265 5.25 -14.13 -15.48
C THR A 265 4.57 -13.43 -16.66
N GLU A 266 3.26 -13.59 -16.86
CA GLU A 266 2.52 -12.91 -17.94
C GLU A 266 2.56 -11.38 -17.80
N ILE A 267 2.53 -10.85 -16.57
CA ILE A 267 2.71 -9.40 -16.35
C ILE A 267 4.14 -8.98 -16.69
N GLU A 268 5.14 -9.83 -16.43
CA GLU A 268 6.53 -9.55 -16.81
C GLU A 268 6.72 -9.54 -18.33
N ASP A 269 6.18 -10.54 -19.03
CA ASP A 269 6.22 -10.62 -20.48
C ASP A 269 5.52 -9.41 -21.10
N LEU A 270 4.31 -9.08 -20.62
CA LEU A 270 3.58 -7.87 -21.03
C LEU A 270 4.38 -6.59 -20.75
N TRP A 271 5.11 -6.55 -19.63
CA TRP A 271 5.95 -5.41 -19.30
C TRP A 271 7.10 -5.25 -20.29
N GLN A 272 7.82 -6.33 -20.61
CA GLN A 272 8.97 -6.33 -21.50
C GLN A 272 8.58 -6.09 -22.97
N ASP A 273 7.49 -6.71 -23.42
CA ASP A 273 7.11 -6.74 -24.82
C ASP A 273 6.25 -5.54 -25.25
N ASP A 274 5.33 -5.09 -24.38
CA ASP A 274 4.35 -4.06 -24.72
C ASP A 274 4.60 -2.75 -23.95
N VAL A 275 4.66 -2.82 -22.62
CA VAL A 275 4.62 -1.60 -21.77
C VAL A 275 5.92 -0.82 -21.84
N GLN A 276 7.06 -1.44 -21.52
CA GLN A 276 8.36 -0.76 -21.48
C GLN A 276 8.75 -0.18 -22.85
N PRO A 277 8.56 -0.86 -24.00
CA PRO A 277 8.79 -0.26 -25.31
C PRO A 277 7.88 0.94 -25.57
N THR A 278 6.61 0.86 -25.19
CA THR A 278 5.67 1.98 -25.34
C THR A 278 6.07 3.17 -24.48
N LEU A 279 6.51 2.96 -23.24
CA LEU A 279 7.01 4.05 -22.38
C LEU A 279 8.24 4.72 -22.97
N ARG A 280 9.16 3.95 -23.58
CA ARG A 280 10.32 4.49 -24.31
C ARG A 280 9.89 5.34 -25.50
N GLN A 281 8.92 4.87 -26.28
CA GLN A 281 8.38 5.62 -27.41
C GLN A 281 7.70 6.93 -26.97
N LEU A 282 6.84 6.87 -25.94
CA LEU A 282 6.18 8.06 -25.38
C LEU A 282 7.21 9.07 -24.85
N SER A 283 8.25 8.61 -24.17
CA SER A 283 9.35 9.46 -23.72
C SER A 283 10.10 10.09 -24.90
N ALA A 284 10.36 9.32 -25.97
CA ALA A 284 10.97 9.83 -27.19
C ALA A 284 10.09 10.89 -27.87
N ASP A 285 8.78 10.66 -28.00
CA ASP A 285 7.84 11.61 -28.61
C ASP A 285 7.75 12.91 -27.81
N LEU A 286 7.81 12.82 -26.48
CA LEU A 286 7.83 13.98 -25.58
C LEU A 286 9.18 14.70 -25.59
N SER A 287 10.31 14.00 -25.74
CA SER A 287 11.67 14.59 -25.68
C SER A 287 12.22 15.07 -27.03
N ALA A 288 11.91 14.38 -28.13
CA ALA A 288 12.26 14.79 -29.51
C ALA A 288 11.65 16.16 -29.87
N SER A 289 10.61 16.56 -29.14
CA SER A 289 10.00 17.89 -29.25
C SER A 289 10.73 18.98 -28.44
N ALA A 290 11.59 18.62 -27.48
CA ALA A 290 12.44 19.54 -26.71
C ALA A 290 13.82 19.73 -27.37
N PHE A 291 14.31 18.69 -28.07
CA PHE A 291 15.49 18.75 -28.93
C PHE A 291 15.06 18.86 -30.40
N VAL A 292 14.71 20.07 -30.82
CA VAL A 292 14.92 20.44 -32.23
C VAL A 292 16.39 20.86 -32.32
N PRO A 293 17.30 20.07 -32.94
CA PRO A 293 18.64 20.55 -33.21
C PRO A 293 18.54 21.55 -34.37
N HIS A 294 18.23 22.80 -34.06
CA HIS A 294 18.72 23.88 -34.90
C HIS A 294 20.24 23.91 -34.70
N LEU A 295 20.98 23.77 -35.80
CA LEU A 295 22.45 23.74 -35.92
C LEU A 295 23.14 22.37 -36.08
N LEU A 296 22.57 21.43 -36.85
CA LEU A 296 23.34 20.33 -37.49
C LEU A 296 23.77 20.68 -38.92
N GLY A 297 24.06 21.95 -39.16
CA GLY A 297 24.57 22.45 -40.44
C GLY A 297 26.09 22.59 -40.51
N GLN A 298 26.84 22.46 -39.41
CA GLN A 298 28.29 22.67 -39.40
C GLN A 298 28.99 21.90 -38.27
N LEU A 299 29.14 20.59 -38.40
CA LEU A 299 30.21 19.85 -37.72
C LEU A 299 30.86 18.89 -38.73
N PRO A 300 32.19 18.92 -38.91
CA PRO A 300 32.89 18.03 -39.82
C PRO A 300 32.75 16.58 -39.37
N ALA A 301 32.55 15.68 -40.33
CA ALA A 301 32.53 14.26 -40.12
C ALA A 301 33.95 13.75 -39.77
N ASP A 302 34.30 13.75 -38.49
CA ASP A 302 35.38 12.91 -37.97
C ASP A 302 34.81 12.00 -36.88
N GLY A 303 34.65 10.74 -37.26
CA GLY A 303 34.11 9.68 -36.41
C GLY A 303 35.07 9.34 -35.28
N LYS A 304 34.67 9.66 -34.04
CA LYS A 304 35.16 9.09 -32.76
C LYS A 304 34.35 9.68 -31.59
N ALA A 305 33.08 9.29 -31.45
CA ALA A 305 32.25 9.69 -30.29
C ALA A 305 31.05 8.77 -30.01
N TRP A 306 31.13 7.48 -30.33
CA TRP A 306 30.12 6.49 -29.93
C TRP A 306 30.72 5.59 -28.85
N GLY A 307 30.65 6.03 -27.59
CA GLY A 307 31.26 5.30 -26.47
C GLY A 307 30.63 5.57 -25.11
N GLY A 308 29.38 6.04 -25.03
CA GLY A 308 28.81 6.52 -23.77
C GLY A 308 27.32 6.28 -23.54
N LEU A 309 26.67 5.36 -24.26
CA LEU A 309 25.25 5.02 -24.05
C LEU A 309 25.08 3.77 -23.17
N ALA A 310 25.86 3.67 -22.10
CA ALA A 310 25.79 2.59 -21.12
C ALA A 310 25.81 3.17 -19.70
N SER A 311 24.79 3.94 -19.35
CA SER A 311 24.35 4.12 -17.97
C SER A 311 22.92 4.64 -17.98
N PHE A 312 21.97 3.76 -17.66
CA PHE A 312 20.63 4.18 -17.25
C PHE A 312 20.80 4.96 -15.95
N GLY A 313 20.88 6.28 -16.06
CA GLY A 313 21.19 7.20 -14.98
C GLY A 313 21.34 8.60 -15.54
N VAL A 314 20.26 9.17 -16.07
CA VAL A 314 20.23 10.59 -16.40
C VAL A 314 18.99 11.20 -15.75
N SER A 315 19.26 11.88 -14.63
CA SER A 315 18.39 12.87 -14.02
C SER A 315 17.94 13.87 -15.07
N PHE A 316 16.64 13.96 -15.34
CA PHE A 316 16.11 15.05 -16.15
C PHE A 316 15.93 16.30 -15.29
N LEU A 317 16.71 17.31 -15.68
CA LEU A 317 16.81 18.65 -15.14
C LEU A 317 15.45 19.30 -14.87
N GLN A 318 15.35 19.89 -13.67
CA GLN A 318 14.42 20.99 -13.39
C GLN A 318 14.61 22.11 -14.40
N VAL A 319 13.64 22.32 -15.29
CA VAL A 319 13.49 23.60 -15.97
C VAL A 319 12.51 24.43 -15.14
N GLY A 320 13.09 25.28 -14.28
CA GLY A 320 12.36 26.30 -13.56
C GLY A 320 11.66 27.26 -14.52
N VAL A 321 10.46 27.69 -14.13
CA VAL A 321 9.52 28.56 -14.88
C VAL A 321 10.06 29.99 -15.12
N GLY A 322 11.35 30.27 -14.88
CA GLY A 322 11.94 31.61 -14.93
C GLY A 322 12.48 32.09 -16.29
N ALA A 323 12.63 31.20 -17.29
CA ALA A 323 13.29 31.56 -18.56
C ALA A 323 12.35 32.06 -19.68
N LEU A 324 11.06 32.27 -19.40
CA LEU A 324 10.08 32.73 -20.40
C LEU A 324 9.88 34.26 -20.44
N ALA A 325 10.61 35.03 -19.63
CA ALA A 325 10.42 36.49 -19.56
C ALA A 325 11.21 37.30 -20.62
N GLU A 326 12.24 36.74 -21.25
CA GLU A 326 13.13 37.51 -22.14
C GLU A 326 12.86 37.34 -23.64
N LEU A 327 11.89 36.52 -24.04
CA LEU A 327 11.55 36.30 -25.46
C LEU A 327 10.49 37.28 -26.02
N THR A 328 10.36 38.47 -25.42
CA THR A 328 9.34 39.47 -25.80
C THR A 328 9.90 40.67 -26.58
N GLN A 329 11.17 40.67 -26.99
CA GLN A 329 11.73 41.76 -27.80
C GLN A 329 11.72 41.43 -29.31
N PRO A 330 10.94 42.16 -30.14
CA PRO A 330 10.78 41.88 -31.58
C PRO A 330 11.93 42.43 -32.46
N ALA A 331 13.14 42.64 -31.91
CA ALA A 331 14.17 43.47 -32.57
C ALA A 331 15.47 42.74 -32.98
N ALA A 332 15.46 41.42 -33.18
CA ALA A 332 16.64 40.67 -33.64
C ALA A 332 16.38 39.85 -34.93
N LEU A 333 15.59 40.39 -35.85
CA LEU A 333 15.39 39.83 -37.19
C LEU A 333 16.00 40.77 -38.25
N ALA A 334 17.33 40.78 -38.36
CA ALA A 334 18.00 41.37 -39.50
C ALA A 334 19.46 40.87 -39.62
N ALA A 335 19.66 39.78 -40.35
CA ALA A 335 20.71 39.63 -41.39
C ALA A 335 20.91 38.15 -41.78
N GLY A 336 20.55 37.80 -43.02
CA GLY A 336 21.18 36.69 -43.74
C GLY A 336 20.33 35.45 -44.01
N ALA A 337 19.95 35.30 -45.28
CA ALA A 337 19.47 34.09 -45.99
C ALA A 337 18.00 33.68 -45.80
N GLY A 338 17.26 33.65 -46.92
CA GLY A 338 15.81 33.54 -46.99
C GLY A 338 15.22 32.12 -46.93
N LEU A 339 13.88 32.10 -46.82
CA LEU A 339 12.93 30.95 -46.83
C LEU A 339 13.07 30.09 -45.55
N VAL A 340 12.07 29.93 -44.67
CA VAL A 340 10.74 29.39 -44.93
C VAL A 340 9.74 29.84 -43.83
N ALA A 341 8.77 30.69 -44.16
CA ALA A 341 7.73 31.14 -43.20
C ALA A 341 6.48 30.24 -43.15
N THR A 342 6.43 29.14 -43.92
CA THR A 342 5.23 28.27 -44.03
C THR A 342 5.45 26.81 -43.60
N SER A 343 6.68 26.37 -43.33
CA SER A 343 6.98 25.03 -42.80
C SER A 343 7.10 25.00 -41.28
N ILE A 344 7.43 26.13 -40.64
CA ILE A 344 7.55 26.25 -39.18
C ILE A 344 6.19 26.02 -38.51
N GLY A 345 5.08 26.53 -39.10
CA GLY A 345 3.73 26.32 -38.56
C GLY A 345 3.27 24.86 -38.62
N LYS A 346 3.65 24.10 -39.66
CA LYS A 346 3.29 22.67 -39.79
C LYS A 346 4.18 21.77 -38.93
N ALA A 347 5.47 22.07 -38.85
CA ALA A 347 6.38 21.36 -37.95
C ALA A 347 6.01 21.62 -36.47
N ALA A 348 5.77 22.88 -36.09
CA ALA A 348 5.32 23.24 -34.74
C ALA A 348 3.95 22.62 -34.41
N LYS A 349 3.00 22.63 -35.37
CA LYS A 349 1.70 21.97 -35.20
C LYS A 349 1.86 20.45 -35.04
N ALA A 350 2.62 19.79 -35.89
CA ALA A 350 2.91 18.34 -35.75
C ALA A 350 3.58 18.01 -34.41
N THR A 351 4.44 18.91 -33.91
CA THR A 351 5.08 18.76 -32.60
C THR A 351 4.08 18.91 -31.44
N ILE A 352 3.12 19.84 -31.56
CA ILE A 352 2.05 20.03 -30.58
C ILE A 352 1.08 18.84 -30.61
N ASP A 353 0.67 18.41 -31.80
CA ASP A 353 -0.25 17.28 -32.01
C ASP A 353 0.38 15.99 -31.45
N ASN A 354 1.66 15.70 -31.75
CA ASN A 354 2.37 14.54 -31.19
C ASN A 354 2.46 14.57 -29.65
N ARG A 355 2.65 15.75 -29.03
CA ARG A 355 2.65 15.87 -27.56
C ARG A 355 1.28 15.60 -26.97
N GLN A 356 0.24 16.13 -27.61
CA GLN A 356 -1.12 15.93 -27.17
C GLN A 356 -1.52 14.46 -27.29
N ASP A 357 -1.13 13.81 -28.38
CA ASP A 357 -1.35 12.38 -28.61
C ASP A 357 -0.60 11.54 -27.57
N ALA A 358 0.68 11.81 -27.32
CA ALA A 358 1.47 11.12 -26.29
C ALA A 358 0.87 11.26 -24.88
N ARG A 359 0.40 12.46 -24.50
CA ARG A 359 -0.27 12.71 -23.21
C ARG A 359 -1.67 12.09 -23.10
N SER A 360 -2.31 11.84 -24.24
CA SER A 360 -3.61 11.19 -24.31
C SER A 360 -3.51 9.66 -24.24
N HIS A 361 -2.31 9.09 -24.47
CA HIS A 361 -2.08 7.66 -24.46
C HIS A 361 -2.42 7.02 -23.10
N GLY A 362 -2.96 5.79 -23.12
CA GLY A 362 -3.38 5.09 -21.89
C GLY A 362 -2.24 4.79 -20.92
N LEU A 363 -1.03 4.54 -21.44
CA LEU A 363 0.18 4.30 -20.64
C LEU A 363 0.94 5.56 -20.23
N TYR A 364 0.50 6.76 -20.65
CA TYR A 364 1.14 8.02 -20.25
C TYR A 364 1.20 8.18 -18.72
N TYR A 365 0.18 7.67 -18.02
CA TYR A 365 0.14 7.65 -16.57
C TYR A 365 1.39 7.02 -15.96
N LEU A 366 1.83 5.85 -16.44
CA LEU A 366 3.00 5.16 -15.90
C LEU A 366 4.30 5.94 -16.17
N LEU A 367 4.41 6.59 -17.34
CA LEU A 367 5.56 7.44 -17.64
C LEU A 367 5.62 8.63 -16.68
N ALA A 368 4.51 9.37 -16.57
CA ALA A 368 4.42 10.53 -15.69
C ALA A 368 4.62 10.15 -14.22
N LEU A 369 4.12 8.98 -13.82
CA LEU A 369 4.30 8.46 -12.48
C LEU A 369 5.78 8.16 -12.19
N ASN A 370 6.49 7.49 -13.10
CA ASN A 370 7.92 7.23 -12.93
C ASN A 370 8.74 8.52 -12.85
N GLU A 371 8.38 9.55 -13.61
CA GLU A 371 9.04 10.87 -13.54
C GLU A 371 8.78 11.62 -12.22
N ARG A 372 7.62 11.40 -11.58
CA ARG A 372 7.25 12.06 -10.32
C ARG A 372 7.79 11.35 -9.08
N LEU A 373 8.02 10.04 -9.18
CA LEU A 373 8.56 9.25 -8.07
C LEU A 373 10.09 9.22 -8.04
N ALA A 374 10.76 9.53 -9.17
CA ALA A 374 12.22 9.64 -9.27
C ALA A 374 12.73 10.98 -8.72
#